data_AF-A0A5C1WPX2-F1
#
_entry.id   AF-A0A5C1WPX2-F1
#
_cell.length_a   1.000
_cell.length_b   1.000
_cell.length_c   1.000
_cell.angle_alpha   90.00
_cell.angle_beta   90.00
_cell.angle_gamma   90.00
#
_symmetry.space_group_name_H-M   'P 1'
#
loop_
_entity.id
_entity.type
_entity.pdbx_description
1 polymer ?
#
loop_
_entity_poly.entity_id
_entity_poly.type
_entity_poly.pdbx_seq_one_letter_code
_entity_poly.pdbx_strand_id
1 'polypeptide(L)'
;MSSNTTVYLFPHILKCAGLSVRDYLLHDVPPRGSAVIYSKPEQRPWLDPKTRVPQADRDEIRILFGHRLPRAAARGFDGRIIREVGLLREPVSFYVSLYNFLQKTPERHRIVGMSFEQWYPTNKHNRISRFYFRHYFGLSSLGIRRMSQRQRFEFLSRQFETFWFVGDYRNCDAVMEQMTQDIGWKFEKLPHENAAPTNALRSQDISEGLRQKIREDNALDRALYETWAERKWGDNPTLERGQVLNNRWTWQ
;
A
#
# COMPACT_ATOMS: atom_id res chain seq x y z
N MET A 1 2.50 -24.54 20.90
CA MET A 1 2.44 -23.85 19.60
C MET A 1 1.30 -22.84 19.67
N SER A 2 1.56 -21.54 19.77
CA SER A 2 0.50 -20.52 19.82
C SER A 2 -0.10 -20.34 18.43
N SER A 3 -1.13 -21.13 18.11
CA SER A 3 -1.77 -21.23 16.79
C SER A 3 -2.69 -20.05 16.43
N ASN A 4 -2.60 -18.90 17.11
CA ASN A 4 -3.54 -17.77 16.93
C ASN A 4 -2.86 -16.40 16.79
N THR A 5 -1.54 -16.35 16.52
CA THR A 5 -0.86 -15.06 16.44
C THR A 5 -1.02 -14.41 15.06
N THR A 6 -1.54 -13.18 15.03
CA THR A 6 -1.77 -12.42 13.79
C THR A 6 -0.49 -11.81 13.20
N VAL A 7 -0.45 -11.71 11.87
CA VAL A 7 0.55 -10.98 11.09
C VAL A 7 -0.16 -10.03 10.12
N TYR A 8 0.22 -8.76 10.15
CA TYR A 8 -0.28 -7.76 9.23
C TYR A 8 0.66 -7.60 8.03
N LEU A 9 0.09 -7.64 6.83
CA LEU A 9 0.77 -7.27 5.59
C LEU A 9 0.26 -5.90 5.17
N PHE A 10 1.14 -4.91 5.26
CA PHE A 10 0.83 -3.52 4.98
C PHE A 10 1.67 -3.05 3.78
N PRO A 11 1.23 -3.37 2.53
CA PRO A 11 1.87 -2.85 1.34
C PRO A 11 1.83 -1.32 1.28
N HIS A 12 3.00 -0.70 1.22
CA HIS A 12 3.12 0.75 1.20
C HIS A 12 3.04 1.30 -0.22
N ILE A 13 1.92 1.95 -0.52
CA ILE A 13 1.75 2.75 -1.73
C ILE A 13 2.27 4.15 -1.49
N LEU A 14 3.13 4.64 -2.38
CA LEU A 14 3.69 5.99 -2.25
C LEU A 14 2.58 7.01 -1.99
N LYS A 15 2.84 7.93 -1.07
CA LYS A 15 1.93 9.04 -0.73
C LYS A 15 0.57 8.61 -0.15
N CYS A 16 0.46 7.37 0.34
CA CYS A 16 -0.66 6.89 1.15
C CYS A 16 -0.17 6.63 2.58
N ALA A 17 0.22 7.70 3.30
CA ALA A 17 0.69 7.70 4.70
C ALA A 17 1.98 6.92 5.05
N GLY A 18 2.65 6.26 4.11
CA GLY A 18 3.72 5.35 4.50
C GLY A 18 5.09 5.94 4.91
N LEU A 19 5.24 7.26 5.03
CA LEU A 19 6.40 7.84 5.72
C LEU A 19 6.16 7.78 7.24
N SER A 20 5.03 8.33 7.69
CA SER A 20 4.63 8.32 9.10
C SER A 20 4.51 6.90 9.65
N VAL A 21 3.94 5.96 8.89
CA VAL A 21 3.88 4.54 9.31
C VAL A 21 5.27 3.94 9.43
N ARG A 22 6.16 4.22 8.48
CA ARG A 22 7.53 3.71 8.51
C ARG A 22 8.23 4.18 9.78
N ASP A 23 8.17 5.47 10.05
CA ASP A 23 8.92 6.08 11.14
C ASP A 23 8.39 5.56 12.48
N TYR A 24 7.07 5.45 12.66
CA TYR A 24 6.47 4.78 13.82
C TYR A 24 6.96 3.33 13.97
N LEU A 25 6.93 2.53 12.90
CA LEU A 25 7.36 1.13 12.95
C LEU A 25 8.86 0.93 13.23
N LEU A 26 9.70 1.94 12.93
CA LEU A 26 11.14 1.88 13.14
C LEU A 26 11.56 2.41 14.52
N HIS A 27 10.79 3.33 15.10
CA HIS A 27 11.19 4.05 16.32
C HIS A 27 10.37 3.68 17.55
N ASP A 28 9.08 3.38 17.37
CA ASP A 28 8.13 3.26 18.50
C ASP A 28 7.66 1.81 18.73
N VAL A 29 8.10 0.89 17.88
CA VAL A 29 7.76 -0.54 17.91
C VAL A 29 8.98 -1.38 18.30
N PRO A 30 8.82 -2.48 19.07
CA PRO A 30 9.92 -3.37 19.40
C PRO A 30 10.75 -3.79 18.16
N PRO A 31 12.09 -3.74 18.20
CA PRO A 31 12.96 -3.91 17.01
C PRO A 31 12.78 -5.20 16.21
N ARG A 32 12.19 -6.24 16.80
CA ARG A 32 11.93 -7.54 16.15
C ARG A 32 10.45 -7.81 15.87
N GLY A 33 9.57 -6.90 16.27
CA GLY A 33 8.14 -6.99 16.05
C GLY A 33 7.73 -6.60 14.62
N SER A 34 8.47 -5.71 13.97
CA SER A 34 8.16 -5.22 12.63
C SER A 34 9.30 -5.53 11.63
N ALA A 35 8.93 -5.72 10.36
CA ALA A 35 9.88 -5.81 9.26
C ALA A 35 9.50 -4.80 8.18
N VAL A 36 10.44 -3.89 7.87
CA VAL A 36 10.23 -2.77 6.96
C VAL A 36 11.00 -2.99 5.66
N ILE A 37 10.30 -3.25 4.55
CA ILE A 37 10.83 -3.77 3.28
C ILE A 37 10.82 -2.72 2.16
N TYR A 38 12.01 -2.23 1.78
CA TYR A 38 12.23 -1.23 0.71
C TYR A 38 13.17 -1.71 -0.40
N SER A 39 13.44 -3.01 -0.50
CA SER A 39 14.38 -3.63 -1.47
C SER A 39 15.86 -3.33 -1.24
N LYS A 40 16.30 -3.30 0.03
CA LYS A 40 17.72 -3.40 0.33
C LYS A 40 18.22 -4.86 0.16
N PRO A 41 19.50 -5.11 -0.17
CA PRO A 41 20.02 -6.47 -0.37
C PRO A 41 19.71 -7.43 0.78
N GLU A 42 19.82 -6.97 2.02
CA GLU A 42 19.52 -7.70 3.25
C GLU A 42 18.04 -8.07 3.41
N GLN A 43 17.15 -7.44 2.63
CA GLN A 43 15.70 -7.69 2.66
C GLN A 43 15.25 -8.69 1.60
N ARG A 44 16.17 -9.16 0.72
CA ARG A 44 15.87 -10.17 -0.30
C ARG A 44 15.19 -11.43 0.24
N PRO A 45 15.51 -11.95 1.44
CA PRO A 45 14.80 -13.10 2.00
C PRO A 45 13.29 -12.92 2.15
N TRP A 46 12.83 -11.68 2.36
CA TRP A 46 11.41 -11.34 2.47
C TRP A 46 10.72 -11.16 1.12
N LEU A 47 11.50 -10.94 0.07
CA LEU A 47 11.03 -10.63 -1.28
C LEU A 47 11.00 -11.86 -2.19
N ASP A 48 11.87 -12.83 -1.92
CA ASP A 48 11.96 -14.07 -2.68
C ASP A 48 11.26 -15.21 -1.93
N PRO A 49 10.13 -15.74 -2.45
CA PRO A 49 9.45 -16.87 -1.84
C PRO A 49 10.29 -18.16 -1.79
N LYS A 50 11.43 -18.23 -2.51
CA LYS A 50 12.39 -19.34 -2.43
C LYS A 50 13.38 -19.18 -1.29
N THR A 51 13.59 -17.96 -0.80
CA THR A 51 14.54 -17.70 0.28
C THR A 51 13.82 -17.84 1.62
N ARG A 52 14.33 -18.69 2.50
CA ARG A 52 13.76 -18.89 3.84
C ARG A 52 14.37 -17.88 4.80
N VAL A 53 13.56 -16.90 5.23
CA VAL A 53 13.85 -16.17 6.48
C VAL A 53 13.98 -17.18 7.63
N PRO A 54 14.95 -17.02 8.55
CA PRO A 54 15.05 -17.84 9.76
C PRO A 54 13.71 -17.91 10.53
N GLN A 55 13.41 -19.08 11.10
CA GLN A 55 12.16 -19.30 11.83
C GLN A 55 12.00 -18.37 13.03
N ALA A 56 13.09 -18.14 13.78
CA ALA A 56 13.09 -17.24 14.94
C ALA A 56 12.62 -15.83 14.57
N ASP A 57 13.10 -15.27 13.46
CA ASP A 57 12.68 -13.94 13.01
C ASP A 57 11.19 -13.93 12.61
N ARG A 58 10.70 -15.00 11.99
CA ARG A 58 9.28 -15.13 11.59
C ARG A 58 8.33 -15.21 12.79
N ASP A 59 8.76 -15.87 13.85
CA ASP A 59 7.94 -16.07 15.06
C ASP A 59 7.75 -14.76 15.83
N GLU A 60 8.71 -13.84 15.75
CA GLU A 60 8.65 -12.53 16.40
C GLU A 60 7.86 -11.49 15.59
N ILE A 61 7.94 -11.53 14.25
CA ILE A 61 7.31 -10.51 13.40
C ILE A 61 5.77 -10.54 13.51
N ARG A 62 5.20 -9.34 13.63
CA ARG A 62 3.76 -9.05 13.68
C ARG A 62 3.31 -8.15 12.54
N ILE A 63 4.19 -7.31 11.98
CA ILE A 63 3.87 -6.40 10.88
C ILE A 63 4.95 -6.45 9.81
N LEU A 64 4.55 -6.68 8.56
CA LEU A 64 5.39 -6.49 7.37
C LEU A 64 4.89 -5.26 6.65
N PHE A 65 5.75 -4.28 6.48
CA PHE A 65 5.41 -3.01 5.85
C PHE A 65 6.41 -2.68 4.76
N GLY A 66 5.98 -2.19 3.60
CA GLY A 66 6.97 -1.81 2.60
C GLY A 66 6.47 -1.60 1.18
N HIS A 67 7.23 -0.82 0.41
CA HIS A 67 6.90 -0.49 -0.98
C HIS A 67 7.13 -1.67 -1.94
N ARG A 68 7.81 -2.70 -1.47
CA ARG A 68 8.20 -3.86 -2.29
C ARG A 68 7.69 -5.16 -1.72
N LEU A 69 6.84 -5.10 -0.68
CA LEU A 69 6.24 -6.26 -0.05
C LEU A 69 5.34 -7.02 -1.05
N PRO A 70 5.67 -8.27 -1.42
CA PRO A 70 4.76 -9.10 -2.20
C PRO A 70 3.78 -9.82 -1.27
N ARG A 71 2.56 -10.11 -1.75
CA ARG A 71 1.59 -10.97 -1.04
C ARG A 71 2.17 -12.34 -0.72
N ALA A 72 3.07 -12.84 -1.56
CA ALA A 72 3.76 -14.12 -1.36
C ALA A 72 4.58 -14.18 -0.05
N ALA A 73 4.92 -13.04 0.57
CA ALA A 73 5.58 -13.01 1.88
C ALA A 73 4.73 -13.66 2.99
N ALA A 74 3.39 -13.71 2.83
CA ALA A 74 2.50 -14.41 3.76
C ALA A 74 2.87 -15.90 3.95
N ARG A 75 3.50 -16.53 2.95
CA ARG A 75 3.94 -17.93 3.01
C ARG A 75 5.00 -18.20 4.08
N GLY A 76 5.65 -17.16 4.59
CA GLY A 76 6.61 -17.28 5.69
C GLY A 76 5.94 -17.50 7.05
N PHE A 77 4.63 -17.33 7.17
CA PHE A 77 3.89 -17.27 8.44
C PHE A 77 2.84 -18.39 8.52
N ASP A 78 3.24 -19.61 8.18
CA ASP A 78 2.35 -20.77 8.21
C ASP A 78 1.75 -20.99 9.62
N GLY A 79 0.44 -21.27 9.68
CA GLY A 79 -0.29 -21.47 10.93
C GLY A 79 -0.64 -20.17 11.68
N ARG A 80 -0.40 -19.01 11.08
CA ARG A 80 -0.74 -17.69 11.64
C ARG A 80 -1.88 -17.03 10.87
N ILE A 81 -2.59 -16.13 11.54
CA ILE A 81 -3.65 -15.32 10.94
C ILE A 81 -3.02 -14.21 10.11
N ILE A 82 -3.38 -14.13 8.83
CA ILE A 82 -2.88 -13.08 7.93
C ILE A 82 -3.95 -12.00 7.76
N ARG A 83 -3.58 -10.74 8.04
CA ARG A 83 -4.44 -9.57 7.82
C ARG A 83 -3.79 -8.61 6.83
N GLU A 84 -4.43 -8.43 5.68
CA GLU A 84 -3.95 -7.53 4.63
C GLU A 84 -4.56 -6.13 4.80
N VAL A 85 -3.73 -5.11 4.65
CA VAL A 85 -4.10 -3.69 4.80
C VAL A 85 -3.92 -2.97 3.47
N GLY A 86 -4.97 -2.31 2.99
CA GLY A 86 -4.95 -1.51 1.79
C GLY A 86 -5.29 -0.05 2.06
N LEU A 87 -4.38 0.87 1.72
CA LEU A 87 -4.70 2.29 1.72
C LEU A 87 -4.87 2.80 0.29
N LEU A 88 -5.94 3.55 0.09
CA LEU A 88 -6.28 4.21 -1.16
C LEU A 88 -6.22 5.73 -0.98
N ARG A 89 -6.03 6.44 -2.10
CA ARG A 89 -6.04 7.89 -2.13
C ARG A 89 -6.68 8.36 -3.42
N GLU A 90 -7.52 9.39 -3.29
CA GLU A 90 -8.17 10.00 -4.45
C GLU A 90 -7.10 10.48 -5.46
N PRO A 91 -7.27 10.22 -6.77
CA PRO A 91 -6.23 10.48 -7.77
C PRO A 91 -5.67 11.91 -7.78
N VAL A 92 -6.52 12.95 -7.75
CA VAL A 92 -6.03 14.35 -7.74
C VAL A 92 -5.18 14.61 -6.50
N SER A 93 -5.67 14.24 -5.32
CA SER A 93 -4.96 14.34 -4.06
C SER A 93 -3.63 13.57 -4.07
N PHE A 94 -3.60 12.39 -4.70
CA PHE A 94 -2.40 11.59 -4.86
C PHE A 94 -1.34 12.31 -5.71
N TYR A 95 -1.70 12.83 -6.89
CA TYR A 95 -0.72 13.50 -7.77
C TYR A 95 -0.22 14.80 -7.19
N VAL A 96 -1.07 15.60 -6.54
CA VAL A 96 -0.65 16.81 -5.82
C VAL A 96 0.38 16.46 -4.75
N SER A 97 0.11 15.43 -3.94
CA SER A 97 1.04 15.02 -2.89
C SER A 97 2.35 14.48 -3.44
N LEU A 98 2.30 13.73 -4.56
CA LEU A 98 3.49 13.23 -5.23
C LEU A 98 4.33 14.37 -5.82
N TYR A 99 3.70 15.34 -6.48
CA TYR A 99 4.35 16.52 -7.01
C TYR A 99 5.07 17.31 -5.92
N ASN A 100 4.36 17.68 -4.86
CA ASN A 100 4.92 18.42 -3.72
C ASN A 100 6.11 17.67 -3.09
N PHE A 101 6.01 16.34 -2.99
CA PHE A 101 7.10 15.51 -2.47
C PHE A 101 8.33 15.53 -3.38
N LEU A 102 8.13 15.42 -4.69
CA LEU A 102 9.23 15.43 -5.65
C LEU A 102 9.91 16.81 -5.74
N GLN A 103 9.15 17.90 -5.61
CA GLN A 103 9.73 19.25 -5.53
C GLN A 103 10.63 19.44 -4.29
N LYS A 104 10.38 18.68 -3.22
CA LYS A 104 11.16 18.76 -1.97
C LYS A 104 12.38 17.88 -1.90
N THR A 105 12.44 16.81 -2.69
CA THR A 105 13.48 15.80 -2.54
C THR A 105 14.65 16.14 -3.47
N PRO A 106 15.76 16.75 -2.98
CA PRO A 106 16.79 17.34 -3.83
C PRO A 106 17.39 16.29 -4.76
N GLU A 107 17.68 15.09 -4.27
CA GLU A 107 18.21 13.95 -5.05
C GLU A 107 17.36 13.54 -6.28
N ARG A 108 16.14 14.06 -6.42
CA ARG A 108 15.21 13.79 -7.53
C ARG A 108 14.91 15.03 -8.40
N HIS A 109 15.89 15.93 -8.57
CA HIS A 109 15.91 17.20 -9.33
C HIS A 109 15.22 17.26 -10.72
N ARG A 110 14.68 16.17 -11.26
CA ARG A 110 14.11 16.12 -12.62
C ARG A 110 12.89 17.01 -12.85
N ILE A 111 12.29 17.58 -11.81
CA ILE A 111 11.07 18.38 -11.92
C ILE A 111 11.16 19.76 -11.27
N VAL A 112 12.35 20.15 -10.76
CA VAL A 112 12.55 21.47 -10.15
C VAL A 112 12.33 22.54 -11.22
N GLY A 113 11.44 23.50 -10.93
CA GLY A 113 11.06 24.57 -11.86
C GLY A 113 9.99 24.21 -12.88
N MET A 114 9.57 22.94 -12.95
CA MET A 114 8.44 22.50 -13.78
C MET A 114 7.12 22.77 -13.07
N SER A 115 6.12 23.33 -13.76
CA SER A 115 4.77 23.49 -13.20
C SER A 115 4.07 22.14 -13.06
N PHE A 116 2.97 22.09 -12.30
CA PHE A 116 2.19 20.86 -12.14
C PHE A 116 1.59 20.39 -13.48
N GLU A 117 1.11 21.33 -14.30
CA GLU A 117 0.54 21.13 -15.63
C GLU A 117 1.56 20.55 -16.61
N GLN A 118 2.82 21.01 -16.52
CA GLN A 118 3.92 20.48 -17.32
C GLN A 118 4.37 19.09 -16.84
N TRP A 119 4.37 18.89 -15.51
CA TRP A 119 4.81 17.65 -14.89
C TRP A 119 3.83 16.51 -15.08
N TYR A 120 2.53 16.74 -14.88
CA TYR A 120 1.52 15.70 -14.83
C TYR A 120 1.52 14.79 -16.08
N PRO A 121 1.52 15.30 -17.33
CA PRO A 121 1.54 14.48 -18.55
C PRO A 121 2.73 13.53 -18.67
N THR A 122 3.84 13.80 -17.97
CA THR A 122 5.05 12.93 -17.99
C THR A 122 4.91 11.70 -17.09
N ASN A 123 3.83 11.59 -16.31
CA ASN A 123 3.65 10.55 -15.32
C ASN A 123 2.84 9.36 -15.83
N LYS A 124 3.10 8.20 -15.22
CA LYS A 124 2.26 7.01 -15.41
C LYS A 124 0.95 7.19 -14.67
N HIS A 125 -0.16 6.94 -15.35
CA HIS A 125 -1.51 6.93 -14.78
C HIS A 125 -1.83 5.62 -14.05
N ASN A 126 -2.87 5.65 -13.22
CA ASN A 126 -3.37 4.55 -12.40
C ASN A 126 -2.29 3.94 -11.49
N ARG A 127 -1.55 4.80 -10.75
CA ARG A 127 -0.38 4.37 -9.96
C ARG A 127 -0.73 3.40 -8.83
N ILE A 128 -1.88 3.56 -8.19
CA ILE A 128 -2.30 2.74 -7.04
C ILE A 128 -2.63 1.32 -7.51
N SER A 129 -3.51 1.17 -8.50
CA SER A 129 -3.84 -0.13 -9.08
C SER A 129 -2.63 -0.80 -9.71
N ARG A 130 -1.78 -0.06 -10.44
CA ARG A 130 -0.52 -0.58 -10.99
C ARG A 130 0.42 -1.10 -9.92
N PHE A 131 0.47 -0.43 -8.77
CA PHE A 131 1.26 -0.89 -7.64
C PHE A 131 0.72 -2.25 -7.15
N TYR A 132 -0.59 -2.36 -6.91
CA TYR A 132 -1.17 -3.62 -6.45
C TYR A 132 -0.92 -4.76 -7.42
N PHE A 133 -1.17 -4.55 -8.72
CA PHE A 133 -0.93 -5.59 -9.72
C PHE A 133 0.52 -6.06 -9.75
N ARG A 134 1.48 -5.13 -9.82
CA ARG A 134 2.87 -5.46 -10.10
C ARG A 134 3.68 -5.83 -8.86
N HIS A 135 3.51 -5.06 -7.78
CA HIS A 135 4.35 -5.16 -6.60
C HIS A 135 3.74 -6.08 -5.57
N TYR A 136 2.43 -5.98 -5.34
CA TYR A 136 1.77 -6.79 -4.32
C TYR A 136 1.36 -8.17 -4.84
N PHE A 137 0.57 -8.22 -5.91
CA PHE A 137 0.06 -9.46 -6.50
C PHE A 137 1.03 -10.12 -7.49
N GLY A 138 2.12 -9.45 -7.86
CA GLY A 138 3.18 -10.03 -8.69
C GLY A 138 2.75 -10.36 -10.13
N LEU A 139 1.71 -9.72 -10.66
CA LEU A 139 1.25 -9.95 -12.02
C LEU A 139 2.27 -9.44 -13.04
N SER A 140 2.49 -10.23 -14.09
CA SER A 140 3.35 -9.85 -15.20
C SER A 140 2.73 -8.69 -16.00
N SER A 141 3.59 -7.88 -16.64
CA SER A 141 3.09 -6.78 -17.49
C SER A 141 2.21 -7.29 -18.64
N LEU A 142 2.48 -8.49 -19.15
CA LEU A 142 1.67 -9.11 -20.19
C LEU A 142 0.30 -9.54 -19.65
N GLY A 143 0.26 -10.15 -18.45
CA GLY A 143 -1.00 -10.52 -17.79
C GLY A 143 -1.91 -9.31 -17.56
N ILE A 144 -1.35 -8.20 -17.06
CA ILE A 144 -2.12 -6.96 -16.85
C ILE A 144 -2.62 -6.39 -18.19
N ARG A 145 -1.81 -6.42 -19.26
CA ARG A 145 -2.18 -5.91 -20.58
C ARG A 145 -3.32 -6.70 -21.23
N ARG A 146 -3.41 -8.01 -20.97
CA ARG A 146 -4.50 -8.87 -21.47
C ARG A 146 -5.84 -8.61 -20.80
N MET A 147 -5.85 -7.96 -19.64
CA MET A 147 -7.09 -7.58 -18.95
C MET A 147 -7.64 -6.25 -19.49
N SER A 148 -8.93 -6.24 -19.81
CA SER A 148 -9.72 -5.02 -19.97
C SER A 148 -9.75 -4.19 -18.68
N GLN A 149 -10.14 -2.92 -18.76
CA GLN A 149 -10.29 -2.08 -17.56
C GLN A 149 -11.29 -2.68 -16.56
N ARG A 150 -12.41 -3.20 -17.05
CA ARG A 150 -13.42 -3.88 -16.21
C ARG A 150 -12.83 -5.09 -15.49
N GLN A 151 -12.12 -5.97 -16.19
CA GLN A 151 -11.48 -7.14 -15.58
C GLN A 151 -10.43 -6.73 -14.52
N ARG A 152 -9.69 -5.63 -14.75
CA ARG A 152 -8.74 -5.09 -13.78
C ARG A 152 -9.45 -4.62 -12.50
N PHE A 153 -10.55 -3.89 -12.65
CA PHE A 153 -11.37 -3.45 -11.52
C PHE A 153 -11.96 -4.63 -10.74
N GLU A 154 -12.59 -5.59 -11.44
CA GLU A 154 -13.18 -6.78 -10.83
C GLU A 154 -12.13 -7.63 -10.10
N PHE A 155 -10.94 -7.80 -10.69
CA PHE A 155 -9.85 -8.51 -10.02
C PHE A 155 -9.47 -7.85 -8.71
N LEU A 156 -9.20 -6.53 -8.72
CA LEU A 156 -8.78 -5.81 -7.51
C LEU A 156 -9.88 -5.76 -6.46
N SER A 157 -11.13 -5.53 -6.88
CA SER A 157 -12.30 -5.54 -5.98
C SER A 157 -12.43 -6.88 -5.26
N ARG A 158 -12.37 -8.00 -5.99
CA ARG A 158 -12.37 -9.35 -5.36
C ARG A 158 -11.19 -9.56 -4.41
N GLN A 159 -10.02 -8.99 -4.68
CA GLN A 159 -8.92 -9.07 -3.72
C GLN A 159 -9.18 -8.21 -2.49
N PHE A 160 -9.68 -6.99 -2.68
CA PHE A 160 -10.00 -6.07 -1.59
C PHE A 160 -11.08 -6.61 -0.66
N GLU A 161 -12.06 -7.35 -1.16
CA GLU A 161 -13.03 -8.10 -0.32
C GLU A 161 -12.35 -8.98 0.74
N THR A 162 -11.19 -9.55 0.41
CA THR A 162 -10.44 -10.44 1.32
C THR A 162 -9.52 -9.70 2.29
N PHE A 163 -9.30 -8.40 2.09
CA PHE A 163 -8.45 -7.62 2.97
C PHE A 163 -9.18 -7.35 4.29
N TRP A 164 -8.41 -7.38 5.37
CA TRP A 164 -8.88 -7.02 6.70
C TRP A 164 -9.21 -5.53 6.78
N PHE A 165 -8.45 -4.70 6.07
CA PHE A 165 -8.75 -3.28 5.90
C PHE A 165 -8.54 -2.82 4.47
N VAL A 166 -9.50 -2.07 3.94
CA VAL A 166 -9.30 -1.21 2.77
C VAL A 166 -10.00 0.12 3.01
N GLY A 167 -9.28 1.22 2.84
CA GLY A 167 -9.89 2.54 3.01
C GLY A 167 -9.00 3.69 2.62
N ASP A 168 -9.52 4.89 2.81
CA ASP A 168 -8.78 6.14 2.58
C ASP A 168 -7.52 6.22 3.47
N TYR A 169 -6.41 6.71 2.90
CA TYR A 169 -5.14 6.89 3.59
C TYR A 169 -5.24 7.76 4.86
N ARG A 170 -6.25 8.62 4.99
CA ARG A 170 -6.53 9.42 6.19
C ARG A 170 -6.94 8.59 7.40
N ASN A 171 -7.40 7.35 7.18
CA ASN A 171 -7.69 6.41 8.26
C ASN A 171 -6.44 5.68 8.78
N CYS A 172 -5.23 6.07 8.33
CA CYS A 172 -4.01 5.36 8.70
C CYS A 172 -3.76 5.33 10.22
N ASP A 173 -4.09 6.39 10.95
CA ASP A 173 -3.97 6.41 12.41
C ASP A 173 -4.85 5.33 13.04
N ALA A 174 -6.14 5.28 12.66
CA ALA A 174 -7.09 4.30 13.17
C ALA A 174 -6.68 2.85 12.84
N VAL A 175 -6.11 2.63 11.65
CA VAL A 175 -5.53 1.33 11.27
C VAL A 175 -4.37 0.96 12.16
N MET A 176 -3.43 1.87 12.39
CA MET A 176 -2.27 1.59 13.21
C MET A 176 -2.65 1.38 14.68
N GLU A 177 -3.59 2.15 15.20
CA GLU A 177 -4.16 1.97 16.54
C GLU A 177 -4.78 0.57 16.69
N GLN A 178 -5.66 0.17 15.78
CA GLN A 178 -6.28 -1.15 15.84
C GLN A 178 -5.25 -2.28 15.71
N MET A 179 -4.31 -2.15 14.76
CA MET A 179 -3.26 -3.17 14.54
C MET A 179 -2.38 -3.36 15.78
N THR A 180 -2.00 -2.27 16.43
CA THR A 180 -1.12 -2.29 17.61
C THR A 180 -1.86 -2.77 18.85
N GLN A 181 -3.13 -2.39 19.01
CA GLN A 181 -4.01 -2.94 20.04
C GLN A 181 -4.15 -4.47 19.90
N ASP A 182 -4.42 -4.95 18.68
CA ASP A 182 -4.61 -6.38 18.40
C ASP A 182 -3.38 -7.24 18.75
N ILE A 183 -2.18 -6.66 18.72
CA ILE A 183 -0.91 -7.34 19.02
C ILE A 183 -0.34 -7.00 20.41
N GLY A 184 -1.05 -6.16 21.18
CA GLY A 184 -0.65 -5.75 22.53
C GLY A 184 0.50 -4.74 22.58
N TRP A 185 0.69 -3.95 21.53
CA TRP A 185 1.63 -2.82 21.51
C TRP A 185 0.93 -1.51 21.85
N LYS A 186 1.70 -0.55 22.37
CA LYS A 186 1.20 0.79 22.66
C LYS A 186 1.20 1.63 21.38
N PHE A 187 0.13 2.38 21.16
CA PHE A 187 0.02 3.39 20.12
C PHE A 187 -0.21 4.75 20.76
N GLU A 188 0.59 5.73 20.35
CA GLU A 188 0.46 7.10 20.83
C GLU A 188 -0.19 7.97 19.74
N LYS A 189 0.46 8.08 18.58
CA LYS A 189 -0.09 8.60 17.32
C LYS A 189 0.98 8.43 16.23
N LEU A 190 0.59 8.46 14.96
CA LEU A 190 1.57 8.64 13.91
C LEU A 190 2.14 10.07 13.92
N PRO A 191 3.45 10.24 13.65
CA PRO A 191 4.02 11.56 13.44
C PRO A 191 3.45 12.15 12.15
N HIS A 192 2.51 13.07 12.29
CA HIS A 192 2.01 13.89 11.19
C HIS A 192 2.93 15.08 11.03
N GLU A 193 4.10 14.86 10.43
CA GLU A 193 4.80 15.97 9.80
C GLU A 193 3.96 16.39 8.59
N ASN A 194 3.05 17.33 8.80
CA ASN A 194 2.42 18.12 7.73
C ASN A 194 3.50 19.02 7.11
N ALA A 195 4.55 18.42 6.55
CA ALA A 195 5.56 19.08 5.76
C ALA A 195 4.99 19.36 4.35
N ALA A 196 3.79 19.93 4.27
CA ALA A 196 3.44 20.76 3.13
C ALA A 196 4.17 22.09 3.39
N PRO A 197 5.13 22.50 2.53
CA PRO A 197 5.77 23.80 2.72
C PRO A 197 4.68 24.88 2.62
N THR A 198 4.94 26.09 3.10
CA THR A 198 3.97 27.20 3.02
C THR A 198 3.46 27.42 1.58
N ASN A 199 4.28 27.04 0.59
CA ASN A 199 3.99 27.12 -0.85
C ASN A 199 3.62 25.77 -1.49
N ALA A 200 3.10 24.81 -0.73
CA ALA A 200 2.64 23.54 -1.30
C ALA A 200 1.48 23.77 -2.27
N LEU A 201 1.51 23.10 -3.41
CA LEU A 201 0.32 23.02 -4.26
C LEU A 201 -0.79 22.28 -3.50
N ARG A 202 -2.01 22.81 -3.52
CA ARG A 202 -3.19 22.16 -2.97
C ARG A 202 -4.12 21.74 -4.10
N SER A 203 -5.01 20.79 -3.83
CA SER A 203 -5.93 20.29 -4.86
C SER A 203 -6.92 21.37 -5.35
N GLN A 204 -7.22 22.37 -4.52
CA GLN A 204 -8.01 23.53 -4.93
C GLN A 204 -7.28 24.48 -5.89
N ASP A 205 -5.95 24.44 -5.92
CA ASP A 205 -5.14 25.32 -6.77
C ASP A 205 -5.06 24.79 -8.22
N ILE A 206 -5.52 23.56 -8.46
CA ILE A 206 -5.62 22.95 -9.78
C ILE A 206 -6.94 23.34 -10.44
N SER A 207 -6.87 23.78 -11.69
CA SER A 207 -8.06 24.09 -12.50
C SER A 207 -9.01 22.90 -12.62
N GLU A 208 -10.33 23.16 -12.67
CA GLU A 208 -11.31 22.06 -12.75
C GLU A 208 -11.11 21.19 -13.99
N GLY A 209 -10.76 21.79 -15.14
CA GLY A 209 -10.46 21.05 -16.36
C GLY A 209 -9.30 20.06 -16.17
N LEU A 210 -8.23 20.45 -15.47
CA LEU A 210 -7.13 19.55 -15.17
C LEU A 210 -7.50 18.50 -14.12
N ARG A 211 -8.30 18.86 -13.08
CA ARG A 211 -8.82 17.86 -12.12
C ARG A 211 -9.64 16.79 -12.82
N GLN A 212 -10.53 17.19 -13.73
CA GLN A 212 -11.33 16.27 -14.51
C GLN A 212 -10.47 15.37 -15.41
N LYS A 213 -9.48 15.96 -16.09
CA LYS A 213 -8.51 15.19 -16.88
C LYS A 213 -7.76 14.16 -16.03
N ILE A 214 -7.32 14.51 -14.82
CA ILE A 214 -6.66 13.57 -13.90
C ILE A 214 -7.60 12.42 -13.55
N ARG A 215 -8.86 12.71 -13.24
CA ARG A 215 -9.86 11.68 -12.93
C ARG A 215 -10.08 10.72 -14.09
N GLU A 216 -10.15 11.22 -15.32
CA GLU A 216 -10.32 10.43 -16.55
C GLU A 216 -9.10 9.57 -16.86
N ASP A 217 -7.92 10.17 -16.87
CA ASP A 217 -6.64 9.48 -17.09
C ASP A 217 -6.41 8.37 -16.05
N ASN A 218 -6.96 8.54 -14.84
CA ASN A 218 -6.85 7.62 -13.70
C ASN A 218 -8.18 6.95 -13.35
N ALA A 219 -9.02 6.64 -14.35
CA ALA A 219 -10.36 6.09 -14.15
C ALA A 219 -10.41 4.82 -13.28
N LEU A 220 -9.41 3.94 -13.37
CA LEU A 220 -9.37 2.72 -12.55
C LEU A 220 -9.07 3.03 -11.08
N ASP A 221 -8.07 3.87 -10.80
CA ASP A 221 -7.78 4.29 -9.43
C ASP A 221 -8.94 5.07 -8.82
N ARG A 222 -9.61 5.92 -9.62
CA ARG A 222 -10.83 6.63 -9.24
C ARG A 222 -11.95 5.65 -8.86
N ALA A 223 -12.28 4.71 -9.73
CA ALA A 223 -13.35 3.75 -9.48
C ALA A 223 -13.08 2.92 -8.22
N LEU A 224 -11.83 2.49 -8.01
CA LEU A 224 -11.44 1.79 -6.78
C LEU A 224 -11.60 2.67 -5.55
N TYR A 225 -11.17 3.93 -5.61
CA TYR A 225 -11.32 4.86 -4.50
C TYR A 225 -12.80 5.10 -4.16
N GLU A 226 -13.63 5.45 -5.14
CA GLU A 226 -15.07 5.68 -4.96
C GLU A 226 -15.79 4.45 -4.39
N THR A 227 -15.34 3.23 -4.74
CA THR A 227 -15.97 1.99 -4.26
C THR A 227 -15.47 1.59 -2.86
N TRP A 228 -14.18 1.76 -2.57
CA TRP A 228 -13.53 1.09 -1.43
C TRP A 228 -13.01 2.03 -0.34
N ALA A 229 -12.91 3.33 -0.57
CA ALA A 229 -12.30 4.26 0.40
C ALA A 229 -13.05 4.34 1.74
N GLU A 230 -14.35 4.07 1.73
CA GLU A 230 -15.23 4.16 2.91
C GLU A 230 -15.44 2.83 3.64
N ARG A 231 -15.07 1.69 3.03
CA ARG A 231 -15.29 0.36 3.61
C ARG A 231 -14.65 0.20 4.98
N LYS A 232 -13.40 0.65 5.13
CA LYS A 232 -12.57 0.45 6.33
C LYS A 232 -12.38 -1.04 6.62
N TRP A 233 -12.96 -1.58 7.69
CA TRP A 233 -12.76 -2.98 8.11
C TRP A 233 -13.58 -3.93 7.25
N GLY A 234 -13.02 -5.10 6.95
CA GLY A 234 -13.77 -6.19 6.33
C GLY A 234 -14.52 -7.01 7.36
N ASP A 235 -15.69 -7.53 6.97
CA ASP A 235 -16.47 -8.46 7.80
C ASP A 235 -15.81 -9.85 7.95
N ASN A 236 -14.76 -10.13 7.16
CA ASN A 236 -14.03 -11.40 7.20
C ASN A 236 -12.77 -11.27 8.08
N PRO A 237 -12.75 -11.88 9.28
CA PRO A 237 -11.67 -11.65 10.23
C PRO A 237 -10.34 -12.35 9.87
N THR A 238 -10.33 -13.31 8.93
CA THR A 238 -9.21 -14.26 8.84
C THR A 238 -9.16 -14.96 7.47
N LEU A 239 -8.03 -14.92 6.76
CA LEU A 239 -7.73 -15.92 5.74
C LEU A 239 -6.91 -17.04 6.40
N GLU A 240 -7.47 -18.24 6.53
CA GLU A 240 -6.66 -19.43 6.80
C GLU A 240 -5.89 -19.84 5.52
N ARG A 241 -4.69 -20.42 5.67
CA ARG A 241 -3.72 -20.74 4.61
C ARG A 241 -4.32 -21.34 3.33
N GLY A 242 -5.40 -22.12 3.44
CA GLY A 242 -6.09 -22.76 2.33
C GLY A 242 -6.78 -21.82 1.34
N GLN A 243 -7.10 -20.58 1.74
CA GLN A 243 -7.85 -19.63 0.91
C GLN A 243 -6.96 -18.61 0.18
N VAL A 244 -5.75 -18.32 0.68
CA VAL A 244 -4.83 -17.33 0.07
C VAL A 244 -4.16 -17.85 -1.20
N LEU A 245 -3.97 -19.17 -1.32
CA LEU A 245 -3.10 -19.77 -2.34
C LEU A 245 -3.83 -20.46 -3.51
N ASN A 246 -5.14 -20.71 -3.41
CA ASN A 246 -5.90 -21.40 -4.46
C ASN A 246 -6.39 -20.51 -5.61
N ASN A 247 -6.11 -19.21 -5.59
CA ASN A 247 -6.35 -18.30 -6.71
C ASN A 247 -5.30 -18.45 -7.83
N ARG A 248 -5.01 -19.69 -8.27
CA ARG A 248 -4.36 -19.95 -9.56
C ARG A 248 -5.38 -19.69 -10.66
N TRP A 249 -5.48 -18.44 -11.10
CA TRP A 249 -6.32 -18.07 -12.25
C TRP A 249 -5.74 -18.68 -13.54
N THR A 250 -6.41 -19.71 -14.06
CA THR A 250 -6.32 -20.08 -15.47
C THR A 250 -7.12 -19.05 -16.26
N TRP A 251 -6.46 -18.32 -17.14
CA TRP A 251 -7.13 -17.49 -18.15
C TRP A 251 -7.78 -18.45 -19.15
N GLN A 252 -9.07 -18.74 -18.98
CA GLN A 252 -9.91 -19.23 -20.08
C GLN A 252 -10.36 -18.03 -20.91
#